data_AF-A0A127T6K9-F1
#
_entry.id   AF-A0A127T6K9-F1
#
_cell.length_a   1.000
_cell.length_b   1.000
_cell.length_c   1.000
_cell.angle_alpha   90.00
_cell.angle_beta   90.00
_cell.angle_gamma   90.00
#
_symmetry.space_group_name_H-M   'P 1'
#
loop_
_entity.id
_entity.type
_entity.pdbx_description
1 polymer ?
#
loop_
_entity_poly.entity_id
_entity_poly.type
_entity_poly.pdbx_seq_one_letter_code
_entity_poly.pdbx_strand_id
1 'polypeptide(L)'
;MTVWVEQAQWMRMDVLCGHLISDDLQALHDLALKLELDRGKYFNRHALIPHYSIPEGMVPAAIEVGAVELRPGDRARVLGRVHHLMASRHWQACERGPDALPRRRKGQQTLFDGDGACE
;
A
#
# COMPACT_ATOMS: atom_id res chain seq x y z
N MET A 1 6.38 -9.64 2.68
CA MET A 1 5.76 -8.37 3.09
C MET A 1 6.57 -7.83 4.25
N THR A 2 7.03 -6.59 4.19
CA THR A 2 7.83 -6.00 5.27
C THR A 2 7.05 -4.84 5.87
N VAL A 3 6.97 -4.81 7.20
CA VAL A 3 6.41 -3.67 7.92
C VAL A 3 7.59 -2.92 8.50
N TRP A 4 7.66 -1.63 8.20
CA TRP A 4 8.69 -0.75 8.72
C TRP A 4 8.12 0.12 9.84
N VAL A 5 8.92 0.33 10.88
CA VAL A 5 8.61 1.25 11.96
C VAL A 5 9.58 2.43 11.92
N GLU A 6 9.04 3.63 11.82
CA GLU A 6 9.79 4.88 11.89
C GLU A 6 9.98 5.31 13.35
N GLN A 7 11.16 5.86 13.66
CA GLN A 7 11.42 6.44 14.98
C GLN A 7 10.44 7.56 15.30
N ALA A 8 10.14 7.72 16.58
CA ALA A 8 9.16 8.68 17.02
C ALA A 8 9.68 10.12 16.87
N GLN A 9 9.31 10.77 15.77
CA GLN A 9 9.87 12.07 15.37
C GLN A 9 8.83 13.18 15.30
N TRP A 10 7.54 12.87 15.47
CA TRP A 10 6.47 13.86 15.49
C TRP A 10 5.69 13.80 16.78
N MET A 11 5.22 14.96 17.20
CA MET A 11 4.44 15.12 18.41
C MET A 11 2.95 15.08 18.06
N ARG A 12 2.20 14.21 18.73
CA ARG A 12 0.74 14.17 18.68
C ARG A 12 0.21 14.20 20.09
N MET A 13 -0.57 15.24 20.42
CA MET A 13 -1.15 15.41 21.76
C MET A 13 -0.09 15.28 22.88
N ASP A 14 1.05 15.96 22.70
CA ASP A 14 2.20 15.93 23.64
C ASP A 14 2.98 14.60 23.69
N VAL A 15 2.65 13.63 22.84
CA VAL A 15 3.33 12.33 22.78
C VAL A 15 4.15 12.21 21.50
N LEU A 16 5.44 11.86 21.63
CA LEU A 16 6.27 11.48 20.49
C LEU A 16 5.72 10.20 19.86
N CYS A 17 5.48 10.24 18.57
CA CYS A 17 4.90 9.15 17.80
C CYS A 17 5.78 8.77 16.61
N GLY A 18 5.83 7.47 16.33
CA GLY A 18 6.44 6.78 15.18
C GLY A 18 5.37 6.22 14.21
N HIS A 19 5.78 5.86 12.99
CA HIS A 19 4.86 5.45 11.91
C HIS A 19 5.13 3.99 11.58
N LEU A 20 4.08 3.19 11.53
CA LEU A 20 4.13 1.86 10.94
C LEU A 20 3.65 1.94 9.49
N ILE A 21 4.52 1.58 8.55
CA ILE A 21 4.26 1.60 7.12
C ILE A 21 4.54 0.22 6.51
N SER A 22 3.82 -0.13 5.44
CA SER A 22 4.11 -1.34 4.66
C SER A 22 3.64 -1.15 3.22
N ASP A 23 4.23 -1.92 2.30
CA ASP A 23 3.72 -2.06 0.93
C ASP A 23 2.46 -2.94 0.85
N ASP A 24 2.09 -3.58 1.96
CA ASP A 24 0.95 -4.47 2.07
C ASP A 24 0.07 -4.13 3.28
N LEU A 25 -1.19 -3.79 3.00
CA LEU A 25 -2.15 -3.40 4.04
C LEU A 25 -2.48 -4.56 4.98
N GLN A 26 -2.54 -5.80 4.48
CA GLN A 26 -2.86 -6.95 5.32
C GLN A 26 -1.72 -7.19 6.32
N ALA A 27 -0.47 -7.17 5.88
CA ALA A 27 0.68 -7.29 6.78
C ALA A 27 0.74 -6.17 7.83
N LEU A 28 0.37 -4.95 7.45
CA LEU A 28 0.26 -3.82 8.37
C LEU A 28 -0.85 -4.04 9.42
N HIS A 29 -2.02 -4.56 9.02
CA HIS A 29 -3.12 -4.89 9.93
C HIS A 29 -2.76 -6.04 10.89
N ASP A 30 -2.12 -7.09 10.38
CA ASP A 30 -1.66 -8.23 11.18
C ASP A 30 -0.67 -7.80 12.28
N LEU A 31 0.28 -6.93 11.93
CA LEU A 31 1.25 -6.45 12.91
C LEU A 31 0.59 -5.49 13.92
N ALA A 32 -0.34 -4.66 13.49
CA ALA A 32 -1.12 -3.81 14.39
C ALA A 32 -1.96 -4.63 15.38
N LEU A 33 -2.54 -5.76 14.94
CA LEU A 33 -3.27 -6.68 15.81
C LEU A 33 -2.35 -7.28 16.88
N LYS A 34 -1.12 -7.68 16.52
CA LYS A 34 -0.12 -8.20 17.46
C LYS A 34 0.31 -7.18 18.51
N LEU A 35 0.29 -5.89 18.15
CA LEU A 35 0.55 -4.77 19.05
C LEU A 35 -0.70 -4.28 19.79
N GLU A 36 -1.83 -4.95 19.61
CA GLU A 36 -3.11 -4.59 20.22
C GLU A 36 -3.55 -3.14 19.90
N LEU A 37 -3.16 -2.63 18.73
CA LEU A 37 -3.47 -1.27 18.30
C LEU A 37 -4.92 -1.17 17.82
N ASP A 38 -5.64 -0.20 18.38
CA ASP A 38 -6.99 0.13 17.91
C ASP A 38 -6.95 0.78 16.51
N ARG A 39 -7.56 0.10 15.54
CA ARG A 39 -7.65 0.58 14.15
C ARG A 39 -8.40 1.91 14.04
N GLY A 40 -9.41 2.16 14.88
CA GLY A 40 -10.18 3.41 14.81
C GLY A 40 -9.38 4.65 15.21
N LYS A 41 -8.42 4.49 16.13
CA LYS A 41 -7.65 5.59 16.73
C LYS A 41 -6.28 5.80 16.10
N TYR A 42 -5.63 4.73 15.65
CA TYR A 42 -4.23 4.76 15.23
C TYR A 42 -4.05 4.62 13.72
N PHE A 43 -5.04 4.10 12.98
CA PHE A 43 -4.91 3.89 11.53
C PHE A 43 -5.32 5.12 10.72
N ASN A 44 -4.38 5.65 9.94
CA ASN A 44 -4.62 6.75 9.00
C ASN A 44 -4.74 6.21 7.58
N ARG A 45 -5.97 5.96 7.13
CA ARG A 45 -6.24 5.44 5.77
C ARG A 45 -6.16 6.48 4.64
N HIS A 46 -6.35 7.76 4.98
CA HIS A 46 -6.47 8.85 4.01
C HIS A 46 -5.15 9.58 3.76
N ALA A 47 -4.06 9.13 4.38
CA ALA A 47 -2.73 9.64 4.11
C ALA A 47 -2.22 9.15 2.75
N LEU A 48 -1.18 9.82 2.21
CA LEU A 48 -0.52 9.42 0.96
C LEU A 48 -0.09 7.94 0.99
N ILE A 49 0.35 7.47 2.16
CA ILE A 49 0.63 6.07 2.44
C ILE A 49 -0.18 5.71 3.68
N PRO A 50 -1.12 4.75 3.60
CA PRO A 50 -1.84 4.27 4.76
C PRO A 50 -0.87 3.72 5.82
N HIS A 51 -1.03 4.17 7.06
CA HIS A 51 -0.08 3.87 8.13
C HIS A 51 -0.76 3.85 9.50
N TYR A 52 -0.10 3.26 10.50
CA TYR A 52 -0.47 3.45 11.90
C TYR A 52 0.46 4.47 12.56
N SER A 53 -0.10 5.41 13.31
CA SER A 53 0.67 6.23 14.24
C SER A 53 0.80 5.48 15.56
N ILE A 54 2.01 5.25 16.05
CA ILE A 54 2.26 4.58 17.33
C ILE A 54 3.05 5.50 18.26
N PRO A 55 2.83 5.48 19.58
CA PRO A 55 3.66 6.23 20.52
C PRO A 55 5.08 5.66 20.57
N GLU A 56 6.06 6.48 20.97
CA GLU A 56 7.47 6.10 21.09
C GLU A 56 7.67 4.83 21.93
N GLY A 57 6.95 4.70 23.06
CA GLY A 57 7.03 3.52 23.92
C GLY A 57 6.62 2.20 23.26
N MET A 58 5.90 2.25 22.13
CA MET A 58 5.50 1.05 21.38
C MET A 58 6.46 0.71 20.23
N VAL A 59 7.42 1.57 19.90
CA VAL A 59 8.45 1.29 18.88
C VAL A 59 9.26 0.02 19.19
N PRO A 60 9.79 -0.20 20.41
CA PRO A 60 10.53 -1.43 20.71
C PRO A 60 9.64 -2.68 20.58
N ALA A 61 8.40 -2.62 21.07
CA ALA A 61 7.45 -3.71 20.92
C ALA A 61 7.16 -4.01 19.44
N ALA A 62 7.04 -2.98 18.59
CA ALA A 62 6.87 -3.14 17.15
C ALA A 62 8.05 -3.90 16.52
N ILE A 63 9.27 -3.59 16.92
CA ILE A 63 10.48 -4.30 16.45
C ILE A 63 10.46 -5.75 16.92
N GLU A 64 10.10 -6.01 18.18
CA GLU A 64 10.02 -7.35 18.76
C GLU A 64 9.00 -8.25 18.04
N VAL A 65 7.86 -7.71 17.61
CA VAL A 65 6.85 -8.48 16.86
C VAL A 65 7.17 -8.63 15.37
N GLY A 66 8.31 -8.08 14.91
CA GLY A 66 8.85 -8.29 13.57
C GLY A 66 8.81 -7.07 12.64
N ALA A 67 8.59 -5.86 13.15
CA ALA A 67 8.78 -4.65 12.35
C ALA A 67 10.27 -4.37 12.14
N VAL A 68 10.61 -3.85 10.96
CA VAL A 68 11.97 -3.43 10.63
C VAL A 68 12.12 -1.95 10.95
N GLU A 69 13.11 -1.60 11.78
CA GLU A 69 13.41 -0.20 12.05
C GLU A 69 13.78 0.54 10.74
N LEU A 70 13.09 1.64 10.48
CA LEU A 70 13.37 2.52 9.35
C LEU A 70 14.33 3.62 9.78
N ARG A 71 15.57 3.51 9.30
CA ARG A 71 16.58 4.54 9.54
C ARG A 71 16.28 5.81 8.76
N PRO A 72 16.59 7.00 9.31
CA PRO A 72 16.34 8.28 8.63
C PRO A 72 16.92 8.35 7.21
N GLY A 73 18.12 7.78 6.99
CA GLY A 73 18.79 7.77 5.69
C GLY A 73 18.09 6.92 4.62
N ASP A 74 17.30 5.91 5.02
CA ASP A 74 16.59 5.02 4.11
C ASP A 74 15.12 5.41 3.91
N ARG A 75 14.61 6.34 4.73
CA ARG A 75 13.21 6.75 4.78
C ARG A 75 12.64 7.11 3.41
N ALA A 76 13.27 8.06 2.72
CA ALA A 76 12.79 8.54 1.42
C ALA A 76 12.74 7.42 0.38
N ARG A 77 13.73 6.52 0.38
CA ARG A 77 13.81 5.37 -0.52
C ARG A 77 12.67 4.38 -0.24
N VAL A 78 12.43 4.04 1.02
CA VAL A 78 11.39 3.10 1.41
C VAL A 78 10.00 3.67 1.15
N LEU A 79 9.73 4.91 1.54
CA LEU A 79 8.43 5.56 1.28
C LEU A 79 8.14 5.66 -0.22
N GLY A 80 9.13 6.04 -1.03
CA GLY A 80 8.98 6.08 -2.49
C GLY A 80 8.66 4.70 -3.07
N ARG A 81 9.34 3.65 -2.59
CA ARG A 81 9.09 2.27 -2.99
C ARG A 81 7.69 1.80 -2.59
N VAL A 82 7.30 2.02 -1.33
CA VAL A 82 5.97 1.64 -0.80
C VAL A 82 4.87 2.33 -1.61
N HIS A 83 4.99 3.64 -1.79
CA HIS A 83 4.02 4.41 -2.58
C HIS A 83 3.91 3.90 -4.02
N HIS A 84 5.05 3.66 -4.69
CA HIS A 84 5.07 3.12 -6.05
C HIS A 84 4.42 1.73 -6.14
N LEU A 85 4.74 0.83 -5.21
CA LEU A 85 4.16 -0.52 -5.15
C LEU A 85 2.65 -0.48 -4.88
N MET A 86 2.19 0.36 -3.95
CA MET A 86 0.77 0.52 -3.66
C MET A 86 0.00 1.10 -4.84
N ALA A 87 0.53 2.15 -5.48
CA ALA A 87 -0.07 2.72 -6.69
C ALA A 87 -0.15 1.69 -7.83
N SER A 88 0.90 0.89 -8.01
CA SER A 88 0.96 -0.15 -9.04
C SER A 88 0.01 -1.33 -8.78
N ARG A 89 -0.23 -1.67 -7.50
CA ARG A 89 -1.22 -2.69 -7.12
C ARG A 89 -2.65 -2.20 -7.28
N HIS A 90 -2.93 -0.95 -6.90
CA HIS A 90 -4.24 -0.33 -7.11
C HIS A 90 -4.57 -0.20 -8.62
N TRP A 91 -3.55 0.09 -9.44
CA TRP A 91 -3.67 0.08 -10.90
C TRP A 91 -4.01 -1.31 -11.47
N GLN A 92 -3.37 -2.37 -10.98
CA GLN A 92 -3.68 -3.75 -11.40
C GLN A 92 -5.08 -4.22 -10.97
N ALA A 93 -5.61 -3.74 -9.85
CA ALA A 93 -6.99 -4.02 -9.44
C ALA A 93 -8.02 -3.37 -10.38
N CYS A 94 -7.69 -2.21 -10.98
CA CYS A 94 -8.53 -1.57 -12.00
C CYS A 94 -8.37 -2.18 -13.40
N GLU A 95 -7.23 -2.77 -13.75
CA GLU A 95 -7.01 -3.35 -15.09
C GLU A 95 -7.55 -4.79 -15.27
N ARG A 96 -8.07 -5.43 -14.21
CA ARG A 96 -8.69 -6.77 -14.29
C ARG A 96 -10.01 -6.85 -13.54
N GLY A 97 -11.01 -6.12 -14.03
CA GLY A 97 -12.38 -6.58 -13.86
C GLY A 97 -12.61 -7.87 -14.69
N PRO A 98 -13.45 -8.82 -14.24
CA PRO A 98 -13.80 -10.01 -15.03
C PRO A 98 -14.50 -9.68 -16.35
N ASP A 99 -14.87 -8.42 -16.56
CA ASP A 99 -15.59 -7.89 -17.72
C ASP A 99 -14.70 -7.01 -18.63
N ALA A 100 -13.39 -7.01 -18.44
CA ALA A 100 -12.47 -6.25 -19.30
C ALA A 100 -12.40 -6.92 -20.68
N LEU A 101 -13.33 -6.52 -21.57
CA LEU A 101 -13.27 -6.83 -23.00
C LEU A 101 -11.84 -6.56 -23.51
N PRO A 102 -11.25 -7.48 -24.30
CA PRO A 102 -9.90 -7.29 -24.79
C PRO A 102 -9.82 -5.94 -25.50
N ARG A 103 -8.85 -5.10 -25.11
CA ARG A 103 -8.58 -3.83 -25.79
C ARG A 103 -8.42 -4.13 -27.27
N ARG A 104 -9.45 -3.79 -28.07
CA ARG A 104 -9.34 -3.75 -29.54
C ARG A 104 -8.13 -2.88 -29.85
N ARG A 105 -7.06 -3.48 -30.40
CA ARG A 105 -5.96 -2.71 -30.98
C ARG A 105 -6.56 -1.79 -32.04
N LYS A 106 -6.44 -0.49 -31.83
CA LYS A 106 -6.78 0.53 -32.83
C LYS A 106 -5.80 0.36 -33.99
N GLY A 107 -6.22 -0.30 -35.07
CA GLY A 107 -5.40 -0.41 -36.28
C GLY A 107 -5.42 -1.73 -37.07
N GLN A 108 -6.34 -2.67 -36.84
CA GLN A 108 -6.53 -3.77 -37.79
C GLN A 108 -7.76 -3.49 -38.65
N GLN A 109 -7.54 -2.79 -39.77
CA GLN A 109 -8.45 -2.86 -40.91
C GLN A 109 -8.48 -4.32 -41.36
N THR A 110 -9.58 -5.02 -41.13
CA THR A 110 -9.86 -6.25 -41.86
C THR A 110 -10.32 -5.84 -43.26
N LEU A 111 -9.32 -5.64 -44.12
CA LEU A 111 -9.48 -5.74 -45.56
C LEU A 111 -9.59 -7.24 -45.87
N PHE A 112 -10.81 -7.77 -45.87
CA PHE A 112 -11.12 -9.01 -46.59
C PHE A 112 -12.47 -8.87 -47.27
N ASP A 113 -12.36 -8.81 -48.59
CA ASP A 113 -13.30 -9.14 -49.64
C ASP A 113 -14.23 -10.32 -49.33
N GLY A 114 -15.43 -10.28 -49.92
CA GLY A 114 -15.97 -11.46 -50.61
C GLY A 114 -17.17 -12.17 -49.98
N ASP A 115 -18.34 -11.88 -50.55
CA ASP A 115 -19.35 -12.83 -51.06
C ASP A 115 -20.06 -13.81 -50.09
N GLY A 116 -21.40 -13.76 -50.09
CA GLY A 116 -22.22 -14.84 -49.53
C GLY A 116 -23.66 -14.44 -49.19
N ALA A 117 -24.60 -14.96 -49.99
CA ALA A 117 -26.05 -14.77 -50.02
C ALA A 117 -26.87 -15.13 -48.75
N CYS A 118 -28.18 -14.84 -48.84
CA CYS A 118 -29.37 -15.14 -48.01
C CYS A 118 -29.96 -13.85 -47.40
N GLU A 119 -31.18 -13.38 -47.71
CA GLU A 119 -32.40 -13.91 -48.34
C GLU A 119 -33.03 -12.86 -49.27
#